data_AF-A0A7Y1CNE3-F1
#
_entry.id   AF-A0A7Y1CNE3-F1
#
_cell.length_a   1.000
_cell.length_b   1.000
_cell.length_c   1.000
_cell.angle_alpha   90.00
_cell.angle_beta   90.00
_cell.angle_gamma   90.00
#
_symmetry.space_group_name_H-M   'P 1'
#
loop_
_entity.id
_entity.type
_entity.pdbx_description
1 polymer ?
#
loop_
_entity_poly.entity_id
_entity_poly.type
_entity_poly.pdbx_seq_one_letter_code
_entity_poly.pdbx_strand_id
1 'polypeptide(L)'
;MDVRQFAFLVRQPSAALQSRDSFWGLPKRGLAFILANVMFWQPLVAMADGIVVNGSGTTLGQAGNGVPIVNIATPNGGGLSHNKFSDYNVGQQGVILNNATQKLQSTQLG
;
A
#
# COMPACT_ATOMS: atom_id res chain seq x y z
N MET A 1 -11.99 -65.91 -10.72
CA MET A 1 -11.73 -64.44 -10.78
C MET A 1 -10.85 -64.20 -12.00
N ASP A 2 -11.40 -63.56 -13.04
CA ASP A 2 -10.77 -63.44 -14.35
C ASP A 2 -9.67 -62.36 -14.36
N VAL A 3 -8.41 -62.78 -14.24
CA VAL A 3 -7.22 -61.93 -14.31
C VAL A 3 -7.00 -61.24 -15.67
N ARG A 4 -7.82 -61.57 -16.67
CA ARG A 4 -7.75 -61.00 -18.03
C ARG A 4 -8.26 -59.56 -18.12
N GLN A 5 -9.06 -59.10 -17.15
CA GLN A 5 -9.56 -57.72 -17.13
C GLN A 5 -8.47 -56.71 -16.74
N PHE A 6 -7.53 -57.11 -15.86
CA PHE A 6 -6.44 -56.24 -15.42
C PHE A 6 -5.37 -56.01 -16.50
N ALA A 7 -5.20 -56.96 -17.43
CA ALA A 7 -4.26 -56.83 -18.54
C ALA A 7 -4.70 -55.78 -19.59
N PHE A 8 -6.00 -55.50 -19.69
CA PHE A 8 -6.54 -54.53 -20.65
C PHE A 8 -6.32 -53.07 -20.20
N LEU A 9 -6.34 -52.81 -18.89
CA LEU A 9 -6.17 -51.45 -18.34
C LEU A 9 -4.72 -50.94 -18.44
N VAL A 10 -3.73 -51.83 -18.50
CA VAL A 10 -2.30 -51.47 -18.63
C VAL A 10 -1.91 -51.13 -20.08
N ARG A 11 -2.76 -51.44 -21.06
CA ARG A 11 -2.52 -51.17 -22.50
C ARG A 11 -3.11 -49.85 -23.00
N GLN A 12 -3.68 -49.03 -22.12
CA GLN A 12 -4.17 -47.71 -22.50
C GLN A 12 -2.97 -46.79 -22.79
N PRO A 13 -2.83 -46.22 -23.99
CA PRO A 13 -1.80 -45.22 -24.24
C PRO A 13 -2.09 -44.02 -23.33
N SER A 14 -1.11 -43.65 -22.49
CA SER A 14 -1.16 -42.44 -21.67
C SER A 14 -1.62 -41.28 -22.54
N ALA A 15 -2.74 -40.64 -22.17
CA ALA A 15 -3.27 -39.51 -22.90
C ALA A 15 -2.15 -38.48 -23.10
N ALA A 16 -1.83 -38.18 -24.36
CA ALA A 16 -0.84 -37.16 -24.68
C ALA A 16 -1.31 -35.85 -24.05
N LEU A 17 -0.50 -35.28 -23.15
CA LEU A 17 -0.76 -33.96 -22.58
C LEU A 17 -0.82 -32.96 -23.72
N GLN A 18 -2.03 -32.54 -24.10
CA GLN A 18 -2.20 -31.44 -25.03
C GLN A 18 -1.64 -30.18 -24.37
N SER A 19 -0.44 -29.79 -24.76
CA SER A 19 0.15 -28.52 -24.36
C SER A 19 -0.71 -27.42 -24.98
N ARG A 20 -1.65 -26.88 -24.20
CA ARG A 20 -2.46 -25.74 -24.63
C ARG A 20 -1.55 -24.53 -24.57
N ASP A 21 -0.92 -24.18 -25.68
CA ASP A 21 0.00 -23.04 -25.76
C ASP A 21 -0.73 -21.68 -25.68
N SER A 22 -2.07 -21.72 -25.74
CA SER A 22 -2.96 -20.58 -25.57
C SER A 22 -3.91 -20.77 -24.38
N PHE A 23 -4.07 -19.69 -23.62
CA PHE A 23 -5.10 -19.53 -22.60
C PHE A 23 -6.09 -18.49 -23.08
N TRP A 24 -7.37 -18.85 -23.24
CA TRP A 24 -8.44 -17.94 -23.69
C TRP A 24 -8.13 -17.19 -25.01
N GLY A 25 -7.44 -17.84 -25.95
CA GLY A 25 -7.12 -17.25 -27.26
C GLY A 25 -5.85 -16.39 -27.29
N LEU A 26 -5.19 -16.16 -26.15
CA LEU A 26 -3.89 -15.48 -26.08
C LEU A 26 -2.73 -16.47 -25.93
N PRO A 27 -1.57 -16.24 -26.59
CA PRO A 27 -0.38 -17.05 -26.36
C PRO A 27 0.13 -16.80 -24.94
N LYS A 28 0.42 -17.88 -24.18
CA LYS A 28 0.89 -17.79 -22.78
C LYS A 28 2.09 -16.86 -22.60
N ARG A 29 3.00 -16.85 -23.58
CA ARG A 29 4.18 -15.97 -23.61
C ARG A 29 3.80 -14.49 -23.75
N GLY A 30 2.83 -14.17 -24.61
CA GLY A 30 2.34 -12.81 -24.77
C GLY A 30 1.68 -12.29 -23.50
N LEU A 31 0.87 -13.12 -22.85
CA LEU A 31 0.28 -12.79 -21.56
C LEU A 31 1.36 -12.56 -20.49
N ALA A 32 2.39 -13.42 -20.43
CA ALA A 32 3.50 -13.27 -19.50
C ALA A 32 4.28 -11.95 -19.74
N PHE A 33 4.51 -11.56 -21.00
CA PHE A 33 5.15 -10.28 -21.31
C PHE A 33 4.29 -9.08 -20.97
N ILE A 34 2.96 -9.15 -21.16
CA ILE A 34 2.04 -8.07 -20.74
C ILE A 34 2.07 -7.92 -19.23
N LEU A 35 1.94 -9.01 -18.48
CA LEU A 35 1.98 -8.97 -17.01
C LEU A 35 3.33 -8.48 -16.48
N ALA A 36 4.44 -8.93 -17.08
CA ALA A 36 5.78 -8.45 -16.72
C ALA A 36 5.95 -6.95 -17.01
N ASN A 37 5.46 -6.45 -18.15
CA ASN A 37 5.50 -5.02 -18.46
C ASN A 37 4.58 -4.21 -17.54
N VAL A 38 3.37 -4.71 -17.26
CA VAL A 38 2.45 -4.06 -16.31
C VAL A 38 3.14 -3.95 -14.96
N MET A 39 3.74 -5.02 -14.42
CA MET A 39 4.43 -5.01 -13.12
C MET A 39 5.71 -4.15 -13.12
N PHE A 40 6.46 -4.11 -14.23
CA PHE A 40 7.70 -3.35 -14.34
C PHE A 40 7.46 -1.84 -14.48
N TRP A 41 6.35 -1.44 -15.10
CA TRP A 41 6.00 -0.03 -15.33
C TRP A 41 5.10 0.60 -14.26
N GLN A 42 4.67 -0.13 -13.23
CA GLN A 42 3.96 0.51 -12.12
C GLN A 42 4.97 1.30 -11.29
N PRO A 43 4.76 2.61 -11.07
CA PRO A 43 5.40 3.26 -9.93
C PRO A 43 4.89 2.52 -8.69
N LEU A 44 5.79 2.08 -7.81
CA LEU A 44 5.43 1.72 -6.44
C LEU A 44 4.90 3.01 -5.79
N VAL A 45 3.61 3.29 -5.97
CA VAL A 45 2.96 4.44 -5.35
C VAL A 45 2.85 4.08 -3.88
N ALA A 46 3.86 4.42 -3.10
CA ALA A 46 3.74 4.44 -1.65
C ALA A 46 2.76 5.57 -1.32
N MET A 47 1.49 5.21 -1.20
CA MET A 47 0.50 6.13 -0.66
C MET A 47 0.75 6.22 0.84
N ALA A 48 1.35 7.34 1.24
CA ALA A 48 1.44 7.77 2.61
C ALA A 48 0.00 7.90 3.17
N ASP A 49 -0.44 6.94 3.98
CA ASP A 49 -1.76 6.96 4.62
C ASP A 49 -1.76 7.97 5.77
N GLY A 50 -1.76 9.26 5.42
CA GLY A 50 -1.93 10.40 6.30
C GLY A 50 -1.11 10.43 7.61
N ILE A 51 -1.59 11.22 8.57
CA ILE A 51 -1.08 11.26 9.94
C ILE A 51 -2.22 10.82 10.86
N VAL A 52 -1.98 9.81 11.70
CA VAL A 52 -2.96 9.30 12.66
C VAL A 52 -2.41 9.52 14.05
N VAL A 53 -3.06 10.39 14.81
CA VAL A 53 -2.66 10.73 16.19
C VAL A 53 -3.07 9.63 17.14
N ASN A 54 -2.16 9.23 18.04
CA ASN A 54 -2.38 8.21 19.05
C ASN A 54 -1.94 8.72 20.43
N GLY A 55 -2.80 9.49 21.09
CA GLY A 55 -2.52 10.01 22.42
C GLY A 55 -3.40 11.21 22.75
N SER A 56 -3.34 11.64 24.02
CA SER A 56 -4.03 12.84 24.50
C SER A 56 -3.16 14.08 24.32
N GLY A 57 -3.75 15.18 23.86
CA GLY A 57 -3.09 16.50 23.83
C GLY A 57 -2.52 16.90 22.46
N THR A 58 -2.31 15.95 21.56
CA THR A 58 -2.02 16.23 20.14
C THR A 58 -3.34 16.20 19.35
N THR A 59 -3.55 17.14 18.44
CA THR A 59 -4.71 17.11 17.54
C THR A 59 -4.30 17.34 16.10
N LEU A 60 -5.05 16.76 15.17
CA LEU A 60 -4.85 16.97 13.74
C LEU A 60 -5.94 17.90 13.22
N GLY A 61 -5.53 18.94 12.53
CA GLY A 61 -6.36 19.82 11.72
C GLY A 61 -5.83 19.89 10.29
N GLN A 62 -6.38 20.83 9.52
CA GLN A 62 -5.97 21.05 8.15
C GLN A 62 -6.00 22.56 7.86
N ALA A 63 -4.98 23.05 7.16
CA ALA A 63 -4.93 24.42 6.69
C ALA A 63 -5.95 24.63 5.55
N GLY A 64 -6.29 25.89 5.25
CA GLY A 64 -7.25 26.23 4.19
C GLY A 64 -6.84 25.77 2.79
N ASN A 65 -5.55 25.47 2.60
CA ASN A 65 -4.98 24.93 1.36
C ASN A 65 -4.81 23.40 1.37
N GLY A 66 -5.28 22.70 2.42
CA GLY A 66 -5.27 21.24 2.52
C GLY A 66 -4.05 20.63 3.20
N VAL A 67 -3.04 21.43 3.60
CA VAL A 67 -1.86 20.93 4.33
C VAL A 67 -2.27 20.46 5.73
N PRO A 68 -1.87 19.25 6.18
CA PRO A 68 -2.18 18.79 7.54
C PRO A 68 -1.50 19.67 8.60
N ILE A 69 -2.23 20.04 9.64
CA ILE A 69 -1.72 20.76 10.81
C ILE A 69 -1.75 19.82 12.01
N VAL A 70 -0.60 19.55 12.60
CA VAL A 70 -0.49 18.87 13.89
C VAL A 70 -0.36 19.94 14.98
N ASN A 71 -1.41 20.12 15.78
CA ASN A 71 -1.30 20.92 17.00
C ASN A 71 -0.63 20.07 18.06
N ILE A 72 0.57 20.47 18.46
CA ILE A 72 1.39 19.66 19.36
C ILE A 72 0.93 19.80 20.81
N ALA A 73 1.14 18.75 21.58
CA ALA A 73 0.82 18.73 23.00
C ALA A 73 1.62 19.80 23.76
N THR A 74 1.05 20.29 24.87
CA THR A 74 1.75 21.21 25.77
C THR A 74 3.09 20.61 26.20
N PRO A 75 4.19 21.39 26.19
CA PRO A 75 5.49 20.90 26.62
C PRO A 75 5.47 20.47 28.10
N ASN A 76 6.27 19.47 28.44
CA ASN A 76 6.48 19.06 29.82
C ASN A 76 7.36 20.09 30.58
N GLY A 77 7.65 19.82 31.87
CA GLY A 77 8.48 20.71 32.70
C GLY A 77 9.91 20.95 32.19
N GLY A 78 10.38 20.18 31.21
CA GLY A 78 11.67 20.36 30.53
C GLY A 78 11.56 21.01 29.14
N GLY A 79 10.37 21.46 28.72
CA GLY A 79 10.16 22.08 27.41
C GLY A 79 9.91 21.09 26.26
N LEU A 80 9.79 19.79 26.53
CA LEU A 80 9.57 18.77 25.49
C LEU A 80 8.08 18.56 25.25
N SER A 81 7.63 18.76 24.01
CA SER A 81 6.31 18.33 23.54
C SER A 81 6.37 16.88 23.05
N HIS A 82 5.71 15.96 23.75
CA HIS A 82 5.70 14.55 23.40
C HIS A 82 4.39 14.19 22.68
N ASN A 83 4.49 13.94 21.37
CA ASN A 83 3.37 13.64 20.49
C ASN A 83 3.51 12.21 19.99
N LYS A 84 2.43 11.44 20.10
CA LYS A 84 2.41 10.02 19.69
C LYS A 84 1.47 9.85 18.50
N PHE A 85 1.89 9.02 17.55
CA PHE A 85 1.18 8.77 16.30
C PHE A 85 1.16 7.26 16.05
N SER A 86 0.04 6.76 15.55
CA SER A 86 -0.01 5.41 14.97
C SER A 86 0.71 5.41 13.62
N ASP A 87 0.48 6.46 12.83
CA ASP A 87 1.06 6.65 11.51
C ASP A 87 1.47 8.12 11.36
N TYR A 88 2.68 8.35 10.82
CA TYR A 88 3.19 9.70 10.59
C TYR A 88 3.78 9.77 9.18
N ASN A 89 2.91 9.99 8.19
CA ASN A 89 3.31 10.09 6.80
C ASN A 89 3.20 11.54 6.31
N VAL A 90 4.26 12.03 5.66
CA VAL A 90 4.33 13.40 5.15
C VAL A 90 4.28 13.38 3.63
N GLY A 91 3.25 14.00 3.06
CA GLY A 91 3.09 14.14 1.61
C GLY A 91 4.00 15.21 1.01
N GLN A 92 3.95 15.38 -0.31
CA GLN A 92 4.76 16.38 -1.03
C GLN A 92 4.47 17.82 -0.59
N GLN A 93 3.23 18.10 -0.16
CA GLN A 93 2.81 19.40 0.34
C GLN A 93 3.34 19.70 1.76
N GLY A 94 3.95 18.72 2.42
CA GLY A 94 4.49 18.84 3.77
C GLY A 94 3.45 18.68 4.87
N VAL A 95 3.84 19.10 6.08
CA VAL A 95 3.02 19.10 7.30
C VAL A 95 3.39 20.33 8.13
N ILE A 96 2.40 20.92 8.80
CA ILE A 96 2.59 22.02 9.73
C ILE A 96 2.61 21.46 11.16
N LEU A 97 3.69 21.71 11.90
CA LEU A 97 3.72 21.50 13.35
C LEU A 97 3.36 22.81 14.04
N ASN A 98 2.14 22.93 14.54
CA ASN A 98 1.67 24.13 15.20
C ASN A 98 2.17 24.19 16.65
N ASN A 99 3.20 24.99 16.87
CA ASN A 99 3.76 25.37 18.17
C ASN A 99 3.46 26.85 18.52
N ALA A 100 2.44 27.44 17.90
CA ALA A 100 2.05 28.82 18.18
C ALA A 100 1.35 28.94 19.53
N THR A 101 1.64 30.03 20.25
CA THR A 101 0.89 30.43 21.46
C THR A 101 -0.32 31.29 21.14
N GLN A 102 -0.40 31.80 19.91
CA GLN A 102 -1.48 32.64 19.41
C GLN A 102 -2.46 31.81 18.58
N LYS A 103 -3.74 32.21 18.59
CA LYS A 103 -4.83 31.50 17.89
C LYS A 103 -4.64 31.46 16.37
N LEU A 104 -3.93 32.44 15.80
CA LEU A 104 -3.62 32.55 14.38
C LEU A 104 -2.15 32.94 14.22
N GLN A 105 -1.41 32.16 13.46
CA GLN A 105 -0.04 32.42 13.06
C GLN A 105 0.11 31.97 11.62
N SER A 106 0.66 32.84 10.77
CA SER A 106 0.96 32.49 9.38
C SER A 106 2.08 31.47 9.35
N THR A 107 1.87 30.35 8.65
CA THR A 107 2.93 29.40 8.38
C THR A 107 3.34 29.46 6.92
N GLN A 108 4.52 28.94 6.60
CA GLN A 108 5.03 28.89 5.22
C GLN A 108 4.15 28.03 4.30
N LEU A 109 3.41 27.09 4.90
CA LEU A 109 2.57 26.12 4.21
C LEU A 109 1.08 26.37 4.41
N GLY A 110 0.66 27.47 5.08
CA GLY A 110 -0.76 27.74 5.39
C GLY A 110 -0.98 28.73 6.52
#